data_AF-A0A427BE33-F1
#
_entry.id   AF-A0A427BE33-F1
#
_cell.length_a   1.000
_cell.length_b   1.000
_cell.length_c   1.000
_cell.angle_alpha   90.00
_cell.angle_beta   90.00
_cell.angle_gamma   90.00
#
_symmetry.space_group_name_H-M   'P 1'
#
loop_
_entity.id
_entity.type
_entity.pdbx_description
1 polymer ?
#
loop_
_entity_poly.entity_id
_entity_poly.type
_entity_poly.pdbx_seq_one_letter_code
_entity_poly.pdbx_strand_id
1 'polypeptide(L)'
;METKKIKQLEFIRAKLQVDKKHAIYCKNYAKARNCHIRLKNINNSINQEQNKLWNYTLSVKVNTYSIDYLIEIYKYFDQINYKSLLYNKILTQLSIVNEEIDDLFLQDNLEKSTIKINELRQLREFIVEKELY
;
A
#
# COMPACT_ATOMS: atom_id res chain seq x y z
N MET A 1 4.95 -9.17 10.41
CA MET A 1 4.27 -7.93 10.00
C MET A 1 4.04 -7.03 11.20
N GLU A 2 4.29 -5.74 11.01
CA GLU A 2 4.26 -4.72 12.06
C GLU A 2 2.82 -4.47 12.57
N THR A 3 1.82 -4.58 11.70
CA THR A 3 0.38 -4.58 12.03
C THR A 3 -0.01 -5.66 13.06
N LYS A 4 0.54 -6.88 12.94
CA LYS A 4 0.31 -7.98 13.89
C LYS A 4 0.84 -7.65 15.29
N LYS A 5 2.01 -7.00 15.35
CA LYS A 5 2.62 -6.55 16.60
C LYS A 5 1.73 -5.52 17.29
N ILE A 6 1.15 -4.57 16.56
CA ILE A 6 0.24 -3.58 17.14
C ILE A 6 -1.04 -4.25 17.66
N LYS A 7 -1.66 -5.14 16.88
CA LYS A 7 -2.85 -5.91 17.32
C LYS A 7 -2.58 -6.70 18.61
N GLN A 8 -1.40 -7.30 18.73
CA GLN A 8 -1.00 -8.01 19.96
C GLN A 8 -0.88 -7.05 21.15
N LEU A 9 -0.28 -5.87 20.96
CA LEU A 9 -0.19 -4.85 22.00
C LEU A 9 -1.58 -4.32 22.43
N GLU A 10 -2.49 -4.11 21.47
CA GLU A 10 -3.88 -3.72 21.73
C GLU A 10 -4.62 -4.78 22.56
N PHE A 11 -4.41 -6.06 22.26
CA PHE A 11 -4.97 -7.16 23.05
C PHE A 11 -4.43 -7.19 24.49
N ILE A 12 -3.12 -7.02 24.67
CA ILE A 12 -2.51 -6.95 26.01
C ILE A 12 -3.04 -5.72 26.77
N ARG A 13 -3.20 -4.59 26.09
CA ARG A 13 -3.78 -3.37 26.66
C ARG A 13 -5.20 -3.62 27.19
N ALA A 14 -6.05 -4.28 26.40
CA ALA A 14 -7.43 -4.60 26.79
C ALA A 14 -7.47 -5.47 28.05
N LYS A 15 -6.63 -6.53 28.11
CA LYS A 15 -6.51 -7.38 29.31
C LYS A 15 -6.08 -6.59 30.54
N LEU A 16 -5.05 -5.74 30.40
CA LEU A 16 -4.56 -4.93 31.52
C LEU A 16 -5.55 -3.88 32.01
N GLN A 17 -6.45 -3.37 31.15
CA GLN A 17 -7.54 -2.49 31.57
C GLN A 17 -8.53 -3.24 32.47
N VAL A 18 -8.87 -4.48 32.14
CA VAL A 18 -9.72 -5.34 32.99
C VAL A 18 -9.03 -5.61 34.32
N ASP A 19 -7.75 -6.00 34.31
CA ASP A 19 -6.97 -6.25 35.53
C ASP A 19 -6.88 -5.03 36.44
N LYS A 20 -6.69 -3.84 35.85
CA LYS A 20 -6.66 -2.57 36.60
C LYS A 20 -8.01 -2.32 37.28
N LYS A 21 -9.12 -2.49 36.56
CA LYS A 21 -10.48 -2.28 37.10
C LYS A 21 -10.74 -3.24 38.26
N HIS A 22 -10.37 -4.50 38.11
CA HIS A 22 -10.50 -5.50 39.16
C HIS A 22 -9.61 -5.18 40.38
N ALA A 23 -8.37 -4.75 40.18
CA ALA A 23 -7.48 -4.36 41.28
C ALA A 23 -8.00 -3.17 42.10
N ILE A 24 -8.65 -2.20 41.45
CA ILE A 24 -9.31 -1.07 42.12
C ILE A 24 -10.48 -1.57 42.98
N TYR A 25 -11.32 -2.47 42.44
CA TYR A 25 -12.43 -3.07 43.17
C TYR A 25 -11.97 -3.81 44.43
N CYS A 26 -10.90 -4.60 44.32
CA CYS A 26 -10.30 -5.32 45.44
C CYS A 26 -9.45 -4.44 46.37
N LYS A 27 -9.50 -3.10 46.23
CA LYS A 27 -8.71 -2.11 47.00
C LYS A 27 -7.20 -2.37 47.01
N ASN A 28 -6.67 -3.05 45.99
CA ASN A 28 -5.24 -3.33 45.83
C ASN A 28 -4.57 -2.22 45.02
N TYR A 29 -4.28 -1.10 45.68
CA TYR A 29 -3.73 0.10 45.06
C TYR A 29 -2.36 -0.10 44.41
N ALA A 30 -1.49 -0.94 45.00
CA ALA A 30 -0.19 -1.26 44.42
C ALA A 30 -0.33 -1.97 43.07
N LYS A 31 -1.20 -2.98 42.99
CA LYS A 31 -1.51 -3.69 41.74
C LYS A 31 -2.14 -2.74 40.71
N ALA A 32 -3.09 -1.89 41.12
CA ALA A 32 -3.72 -0.90 40.23
C ALA A 32 -2.70 0.12 39.66
N ARG A 33 -1.77 0.60 40.49
CA ARG A 33 -0.68 1.50 40.07
C ARG A 33 0.25 0.82 39.06
N ASN A 34 0.65 -0.42 39.30
CA ASN A 34 1.49 -1.18 38.38
C ASN A 34 0.79 -1.41 37.02
N CYS A 35 -0.50 -1.78 37.04
CA CYS A 35 -1.29 -1.89 35.80
C CYS A 35 -1.35 -0.54 35.07
N HIS A 36 -1.50 0.58 35.78
CA HIS A 36 -1.53 1.90 35.16
C HIS A 36 -0.20 2.27 34.46
N ILE A 37 0.94 2.03 35.10
CA ILE A 37 2.26 2.27 34.50
C ILE A 37 2.45 1.39 33.25
N ARG A 38 2.12 0.10 33.34
CA ARG A 38 2.20 -0.82 32.19
C ARG A 38 1.30 -0.40 31.04
N LEU A 39 0.08 0.05 31.33
CA LEU A 39 -0.84 0.58 30.31
C LEU A 39 -0.27 1.82 29.61
N LYS A 40 0.37 2.74 30.35
CA LYS A 40 1.03 3.91 29.77
C LYS A 40 2.15 3.48 28.81
N ASN A 41 2.98 2.51 29.22
CA ASN A 41 4.07 2.01 28.38
C ASN A 41 3.55 1.33 27.11
N ILE A 42 2.51 0.50 27.22
CA ILE A 42 1.91 -0.15 26.04
C ILE A 42 1.28 0.87 25.10
N ASN A 43 0.59 1.89 25.61
CA ASN A 43 0.08 2.98 24.77
C ASN A 43 1.20 3.70 24.02
N ASN A 44 2.31 4.00 24.69
CA ASN A 44 3.47 4.61 24.04
C ASN A 44 4.03 3.70 22.94
N SER A 45 4.15 2.40 23.19
CA SER A 45 4.61 1.44 22.18
C SER A 45 3.66 1.34 20.98
N ILE A 46 2.34 1.29 21.23
CA ILE A 46 1.33 1.30 20.14
C ILE A 46 1.49 2.56 19.29
N ASN A 47 1.54 3.73 19.92
CA ASN A 47 1.68 5.00 19.21
C ASN A 47 2.98 5.07 18.39
N GLN A 48 4.10 4.58 18.94
CA GLN A 48 5.38 4.53 18.23
C GLN A 48 5.31 3.64 16.98
N GLU A 49 4.72 2.45 17.09
CA GLU A 49 4.60 1.53 15.96
C GLU A 49 3.60 2.03 14.92
N GLN A 50 2.49 2.66 15.34
CA GLN A 50 1.56 3.34 14.44
C GLN A 50 2.23 4.49 13.68
N ASN A 51 3.06 5.30 14.35
CA ASN A 51 3.82 6.37 13.69
C ASN A 51 4.83 5.83 12.68
N LYS A 52 5.48 4.69 12.97
CA LYS A 52 6.38 4.03 11.99
C LYS A 52 5.61 3.61 10.75
N LEU A 53 4.46 2.94 10.93
CA LEU A 53 3.60 2.56 9.81
C LEU A 53 3.18 3.79 9.01
N TRP A 54 2.78 4.87 9.69
CA TRP A 54 2.39 6.11 9.03
C TRP A 54 3.51 6.70 8.16
N ASN A 55 4.70 6.85 8.74
CA ASN A 55 5.87 7.38 8.04
C ASN A 55 6.27 6.49 6.86
N TYR A 56 6.14 5.18 7.00
CA TYR A 56 6.33 4.25 5.89
C TYR A 56 5.32 4.52 4.77
N THR A 57 4.02 4.62 5.08
CA THR A 57 2.99 4.95 4.07
C THR A 57 3.25 6.26 3.35
N LEU A 58 3.73 7.29 4.04
CA LEU A 58 4.04 8.58 3.44
C LEU A 58 5.23 8.49 2.49
N SER A 59 6.29 7.77 2.87
CA SER A 59 7.56 7.72 2.15
C SER A 59 7.62 6.72 1.00
N VAL A 60 6.94 5.58 1.10
CA VAL A 60 7.08 4.49 0.12
C VAL A 60 6.36 4.81 -1.19
N LYS A 61 6.95 4.49 -2.34
CA LYS A 61 6.24 4.51 -3.64
C LYS A 61 5.32 3.29 -3.76
N VAL A 62 4.19 3.45 -4.44
CA VAL A 62 3.28 2.33 -4.70
C VAL A 62 3.82 1.56 -5.91
N ASN A 63 4.09 0.27 -5.74
CA ASN A 63 4.52 -0.62 -6.81
C ASN A 63 4.10 -2.06 -6.48
N THR A 64 4.40 -3.00 -7.36
CA THR A 64 4.05 -4.42 -7.22
C THR A 64 4.56 -5.05 -5.92
N TYR A 65 5.67 -4.56 -5.36
CA TYR A 65 6.25 -5.08 -4.12
C TYR A 65 5.67 -4.43 -2.85
N SER A 66 5.12 -3.22 -2.94
CA SER A 66 4.62 -2.46 -1.79
C SER A 66 3.10 -2.44 -1.68
N ILE A 67 2.36 -2.76 -2.75
CA ILE A 67 0.91 -2.57 -2.81
C ILE A 67 0.15 -3.45 -1.81
N ASP A 68 0.51 -4.73 -1.68
CA ASP A 68 -0.11 -5.64 -0.71
C ASP A 68 0.07 -5.15 0.73
N TYR A 69 1.27 -4.63 1.01
CA TYR A 69 1.59 -4.11 2.34
C TYR A 69 0.81 -2.83 2.64
N LEU A 70 0.70 -1.92 1.67
CA LEU A 70 -0.10 -0.71 1.77
C LEU A 70 -1.60 -1.00 1.95
N ILE A 71 -2.13 -2.02 1.27
CA ILE A 71 -3.51 -2.48 1.43
C ILE A 71 -3.74 -3.02 2.85
N GLU A 72 -2.78 -3.76 3.42
CA GLU A 72 -2.90 -4.23 4.80
C GLU A 72 -2.89 -3.06 5.80
N ILE A 73 -2.01 -2.08 5.60
CA ILE A 73 -1.97 -0.86 6.42
C ILE A 73 -3.29 -0.08 6.31
N TYR A 74 -3.85 0.03 5.10
CA TYR A 74 -5.16 0.65 4.86
C TYR A 74 -6.29 -0.06 5.61
N LYS A 75 -6.30 -1.40 5.63
CA LYS A 75 -7.28 -2.19 6.38
C LYS A 75 -7.11 -2.05 7.90
N TYR A 76 -5.91 -1.75 8.37
CA TYR A 76 -5.61 -1.58 9.79
C TYR A 76 -6.08 -0.22 10.33
N PHE A 77 -5.78 0.88 9.63
CA PHE A 77 -6.17 2.22 10.11
C PHE A 77 -7.64 2.50 9.80
N ASP A 78 -8.47 2.65 10.84
CA ASP A 78 -9.89 3.02 10.67
C ASP A 78 -10.13 4.54 10.61
N GLN A 79 -9.08 5.34 10.81
CA GLN A 79 -9.16 6.80 10.79
C GLN A 79 -9.36 7.31 9.36
N ILE A 80 -10.40 8.14 9.15
CA ILE A 80 -10.81 8.68 7.84
C ILE A 80 -9.65 9.34 7.09
N ASN A 81 -8.82 10.13 7.79
CA ASN A 81 -7.70 10.84 7.19
C ASN A 81 -6.62 9.88 6.64
N TYR A 82 -6.37 8.77 7.33
CA TYR A 82 -5.40 7.76 6.91
C TYR A 82 -5.90 7.02 5.66
N LYS A 83 -7.17 6.61 5.67
CA LYS A 83 -7.79 5.92 4.54
C LYS A 83 -7.80 6.80 3.29
N SER A 84 -8.18 8.07 3.42
CA SER A 84 -8.23 9.00 2.29
C SER A 84 -6.86 9.19 1.62
N LEU A 85 -5.80 9.39 2.42
CA LEU A 85 -4.45 9.63 1.88
C LEU A 85 -3.87 8.39 1.19
N LEU A 86 -4.01 7.21 1.81
CA LEU A 86 -3.63 5.93 1.20
C LEU A 86 -4.41 5.66 -0.09
N TYR A 87 -5.72 5.90 -0.07
CA TYR A 87 -6.59 5.70 -1.21
C TYR A 87 -6.19 6.59 -2.39
N ASN A 88 -5.97 7.89 -2.16
CA ASN A 88 -5.50 8.81 -3.19
C ASN A 88 -4.15 8.37 -3.77
N LYS A 89 -3.24 7.89 -2.94
CA LYS A 89 -1.93 7.42 -3.37
C LYS A 89 -2.02 6.17 -4.27
N ILE A 90 -2.94 5.25 -3.95
CA ILE A 90 -3.24 4.09 -4.79
C ILE A 90 -3.88 4.52 -6.11
N LEU A 91 -4.82 5.47 -6.08
CA LEU A 91 -5.45 6.00 -7.30
C LEU A 91 -4.44 6.68 -8.23
N THR A 92 -3.53 7.50 -7.68
CA THR A 92 -2.47 8.13 -8.49
C THR A 92 -1.58 7.09 -9.15
N GLN A 93 -1.21 6.03 -8.44
CA GLN A 93 -0.41 4.95 -9.03
C GLN A 93 -1.18 4.20 -10.12
N LEU A 94 -2.48 3.94 -9.93
CA LEU A 94 -3.31 3.32 -10.96
C LEU A 94 -3.37 4.18 -12.23
N SER A 95 -3.47 5.51 -12.09
CA SER A 95 -3.42 6.43 -13.24
C SER A 95 -2.11 6.29 -14.01
N ILE A 96 -0.97 6.32 -13.31
CA ILE A 96 0.36 6.18 -13.92
C ILE A 96 0.49 4.84 -14.64
N VAL A 97 0.07 3.74 -14.00
CA VAL A 97 0.14 2.41 -14.61
C VAL A 97 -0.75 2.31 -15.85
N ASN A 98 -1.93 2.94 -15.85
CA ASN A 98 -2.79 2.97 -17.02
C ASN A 98 -2.16 3.76 -18.18
N GLU A 99 -1.55 4.92 -17.89
CA GLU A 99 -0.80 5.70 -18.89
C GLU A 99 0.36 4.87 -19.47
N GLU A 100 1.12 4.16 -18.64
CA GLU A 100 2.20 3.26 -19.08
C GLU A 100 1.68 2.12 -19.97
N ILE A 101 0.51 1.55 -19.66
CA ILE A 101 -0.13 0.52 -20.48
C ILE A 101 -0.57 1.07 -21.84
N ASP A 102 -1.18 2.26 -21.84
CA ASP A 102 -1.64 2.91 -23.07
C ASP A 102 -0.45 3.25 -23.99
N ASP A 103 0.65 3.76 -23.43
CA ASP A 103 1.88 4.02 -24.16
C ASP A 103 2.48 2.76 -24.79
N LEU A 104 2.54 1.65 -24.03
CA LEU A 104 2.99 0.36 -24.53
C LEU A 104 2.12 -0.16 -25.69
N PHE A 105 0.80 0.01 -25.58
CA PHE A 105 -0.13 -0.38 -26.63
C PHE A 105 0.05 0.46 -27.91
N LEU A 106 0.25 1.78 -27.78
CA LEU A 106 0.53 2.65 -28.90
C LEU A 106 1.85 2.28 -29.58
N GLN A 107 2.89 1.97 -28.80
CA GLN A 107 4.20 1.60 -29.32
C GLN A 107 4.16 0.28 -30.12
N ASP A 108 3.50 -0.75 -29.60
CA ASP A 108 3.32 -2.04 -30.30
C ASP A 108 2.55 -1.87 -31.63
N ASN A 109 1.51 -1.03 -31.65
CA ASN A 109 0.76 -0.76 -32.88
C ASN A 109 1.58 0.03 -33.91
N LEU A 110 2.41 0.98 -33.48
CA LEU A 110 3.33 1.70 -34.36
C LEU A 110 4.36 0.76 -34.98
N GLU A 111 4.91 -0.16 -34.19
CA GLU A 111 5.87 -1.16 -34.66
C GLU A 111 5.24 -2.09 -35.70
N LYS A 112 4.06 -2.65 -35.40
CA LYS A 112 3.30 -3.49 -36.36
C LYS A 112 2.94 -2.76 -37.65
N SER A 113 2.52 -1.50 -37.55
CA SER A 113 2.18 -0.68 -38.72
C SER A 113 3.40 -0.40 -39.60
N THR A 114 4.55 -0.11 -38.97
CA THR A 114 5.81 0.14 -39.68
C THR A 114 6.27 -1.09 -40.46
N ILE A 115 6.19 -2.28 -39.84
CA ILE A 115 6.49 -3.56 -40.51
C ILE A 115 5.57 -3.74 -41.73
N LYS A 116 4.25 -3.53 -41.57
CA LYS A 116 3.28 -3.70 -42.66
C LYS A 116 3.51 -2.72 -43.81
N ILE A 117 3.84 -1.47 -43.51
CA ILE A 117 4.18 -0.46 -44.53
C ILE A 117 5.43 -0.88 -45.30
N ASN A 118 6.46 -1.39 -44.62
CA ASN A 118 7.67 -1.86 -45.27
C ASN A 118 7.40 -3.08 -46.17
N GLU A 119 6.61 -4.05 -45.71
CA GLU A 119 6.15 -5.19 -46.54
C GLU A 119 5.42 -4.72 -47.80
N LEU A 120 4.48 -3.77 -47.64
CA LEU A 120 3.72 -3.22 -48.76
C LEU A 120 4.60 -2.43 -49.73
N ARG A 121 5.61 -1.71 -49.22
CA ARG A 121 6.58 -0.99 -50.07
C ARG A 121 7.41 -1.98 -50.89
N GLN A 122 7.94 -3.04 -50.26
CA GLN A 122 8.69 -4.09 -50.97
C GLN A 122 7.83 -4.78 -52.04
N LEU A 123 6.58 -5.11 -51.72
CA LEU A 123 5.63 -5.68 -52.68
C LEU A 123 5.39 -4.72 -53.86
N ARG A 124 5.24 -3.43 -53.59
CA ARG A 124 5.02 -2.42 -54.63
C ARG A 124 6.25 -2.25 -55.52
N GLU A 125 7.44 -2.22 -54.96
CA GLU A 125 8.71 -2.18 -55.71
C GLU A 125 8.83 -3.39 -56.64
N PHE A 126 8.54 -4.59 -56.14
CA PHE A 126 8.51 -5.81 -56.95
C PHE A 126 7.51 -5.74 -58.10
N ILE A 127 6.29 -5.24 -57.87
CA ILE A 127 5.28 -5.09 -58.94
C ILE A 127 5.77 -4.10 -60.00
N VAL A 128 6.30 -2.94 -59.59
CA VAL A 128 6.82 -1.93 -60.52
C VAL A 128 7.98 -2.47 -61.35
N GLU A 129 8.90 -3.23 -60.74
CA GLU A 129 9.98 -3.92 -61.47
C GLU A 129 9.44 -4.91 -62.51
N LYS A 130 8.31 -5.57 -62.23
CA LYS A 130 7.69 -6.55 -63.14
C LYS A 130 6.80 -5.95 -64.21
N GLU A 131 6.25 -4.75 -64.01
CA GLU A 131 5.47 -4.03 -65.02
C GLU A 131 6.34 -3.27 -66.04
N LEU A 132 7.63 -3.06 -65.73
CA LEU A 132 8.61 -2.39 -66.60
C LEU A 132 9.39 -3.34 -67.53
N TYR A 133 9.08 -4.65 -67.51
CA TYR A 133 9.60 -5.70 -68.41
C TYR A 133 8.46 -6.34 -69.20
#